data_AF-A0A8J5GFV3-F1
#
_entry.id   AF-A0A8J5GFV3-F1
#
_cell.length_a   1.000
_cell.length_b   1.000
_cell.length_c   1.000
_cell.angle_alpha   90.00
_cell.angle_beta   90.00
_cell.angle_gamma   90.00
#
_symmetry.space_group_name_H-M   'P 1'
#
loop_
_entity.id
_entity.type
_entity.pdbx_description
1 polymer ?
#
loop_
_entity_poly.entity_id
_entity_poly.type
_entity_poly.pdbx_seq_one_letter_code
_entity_poly.pdbx_strand_id
1 'polypeptide(L)'
;MNEWMSEFLAFLGTSYSPAVEAEGTLDALRASICENLQLYMEENEEDFKSCLGKFALTVCQLLMTSGSSLSRDQLTVTAIKFRTTGSTSVHHTLFGSPNFLQGICSSIIFPNIRLQEEDEELFDVNYIEYIRRDVEGSDIDTRRRIACELLKGVALNYREQVTTITSMQIHEMLKLYATNPIKNWKDKDSEIYLVVALAPKAGSSAGYLVDVESFFTSIIVSELQEQDINASPMLKAGALKFFTVFREKIPKSAVITLLPHLASASDINPFLPLVMTNLFSALQLLESQENSFIMKCIMRVLGRCNVSSKVAKHCIDRLARVLSEVCKNPRNPTFNHYLLESITALIGMSCEKDQFLICVFESHLFPVFQKILVDDVAEFWPYALQIFAQLVDKIPNELMTEGRLLEVIVRSRRLLLVSRTEELEFYVLSTVVENLSCEIIVPHLTNIWSVIFSLLKVRHVVKSVNSFVILQAFWIPNLKLISGAIERKLASVTATRLICESSVLSDDKYSELWGRMLDSIISLLAQPEQYFEQENGKPELPETLGYSAAFTRLHYGGKKEADRLKEIWDPKGFFVTSISRLSSSSPGGYGPVIHKYVDATNQAALLHLCTTYNCAIV
;
A
#
# COMPACT_ATOMS: atom_id res chain seq x y z
N MET A 1 3.72 -34.55 -32.80
CA MET A 1 3.10 -33.21 -32.93
C MET A 1 2.03 -33.20 -34.04
N ASN A 2 2.38 -33.52 -35.29
CA ASN A 2 1.45 -33.43 -36.42
C ASN A 2 0.13 -34.21 -36.24
N GLU A 3 0.17 -35.42 -35.67
CA GLU A 3 -1.05 -36.23 -35.40
C GLU A 3 -1.99 -35.54 -34.40
N TRP A 4 -1.47 -35.03 -33.28
CA TRP A 4 -2.28 -34.31 -32.30
C TRP A 4 -2.81 -32.98 -32.84
N MET A 5 -2.00 -32.25 -33.63
CA MET A 5 -2.42 -30.99 -34.24
C MET A 5 -3.52 -31.18 -35.30
N SER A 6 -3.53 -32.29 -36.04
CA SER A 6 -4.64 -32.59 -36.95
C SER A 6 -5.95 -32.86 -36.19
N GLU A 7 -5.88 -33.59 -35.08
CA GLU A 7 -7.06 -33.86 -34.24
C GLU A 7 -7.58 -32.58 -33.58
N PHE A 8 -6.69 -31.76 -33.02
CA PHE A 8 -7.06 -30.46 -32.43
C PHE A 8 -7.72 -29.54 -33.46
N LEU A 9 -7.22 -29.48 -34.69
CA LEU A 9 -7.83 -28.72 -35.77
C LEU A 9 -9.24 -29.24 -36.09
N ALA A 10 -9.43 -30.56 -36.11
CA ALA A 10 -10.73 -31.19 -36.35
C ALA A 10 -11.74 -30.84 -35.25
N PHE A 11 -11.34 -30.92 -33.97
CA PHE A 11 -12.20 -30.55 -32.84
C PHE A 11 -12.60 -29.08 -32.84
N LEU A 12 -11.71 -28.18 -33.27
CA LEU A 12 -11.99 -26.75 -33.38
C LEU A 12 -12.88 -26.41 -34.58
N GLY A 13 -12.67 -27.06 -35.73
CA GLY A 13 -13.34 -26.72 -36.99
C GLY A 13 -14.67 -27.45 -37.25
N THR A 14 -14.94 -28.55 -36.54
CA THR A 14 -16.16 -29.33 -36.74
C THR A 14 -17.34 -28.67 -36.04
N SER A 15 -18.45 -28.46 -36.76
CA SER A 15 -19.74 -28.06 -36.20
C SER A 15 -20.52 -29.30 -35.75
N TYR A 16 -20.97 -29.32 -34.51
CA TYR A 16 -21.73 -30.44 -33.95
C TYR A 16 -23.22 -30.10 -33.89
N SER A 17 -24.06 -31.10 -33.58
CA SER A 17 -25.51 -30.87 -33.45
C SER A 17 -25.81 -29.85 -32.33
N PRO A 18 -26.87 -29.02 -32.44
CA PRO A 18 -27.19 -28.00 -31.45
C PRO A 18 -27.32 -28.53 -30.00
N ALA A 19 -27.75 -29.78 -29.83
CA ALA A 19 -27.85 -30.42 -28.52
C ALA A 19 -26.48 -30.64 -27.85
N VAL A 20 -25.46 -31.00 -28.64
CA VAL A 20 -24.09 -31.23 -28.17
C VAL A 20 -23.35 -29.90 -27.94
N GLU A 21 -23.60 -28.91 -28.81
CA GLU A 21 -23.04 -27.56 -28.65
C GLU A 21 -23.62 -26.87 -27.40
N ALA A 22 -24.86 -27.16 -27.01
CA ALA A 22 -25.50 -26.59 -25.82
C ALA A 22 -25.07 -27.23 -24.48
N GLU A 23 -24.40 -28.40 -24.50
CA GLU A 23 -23.97 -29.13 -23.30
C GLU A 23 -22.72 -28.51 -22.64
N GLY A 24 -22.06 -27.55 -23.31
CA GLY A 24 -20.91 -26.79 -22.79
C GLY A 24 -19.59 -27.56 -22.66
N THR A 25 -19.63 -28.90 -22.65
CA THR A 25 -18.45 -29.77 -22.57
C THR A 25 -17.56 -29.62 -23.81
N LEU A 26 -18.17 -29.41 -24.98
CA LEU A 26 -17.45 -29.16 -26.22
C LEU A 26 -16.74 -27.81 -26.22
N ASP A 27 -17.37 -26.77 -25.68
CA ASP A 27 -16.72 -25.46 -25.52
C ASP A 27 -15.56 -25.54 -24.53
N ALA A 28 -15.70 -26.30 -23.44
CA ALA A 28 -14.62 -26.55 -22.49
C ALA A 28 -13.43 -27.28 -23.15
N LEU A 29 -13.70 -28.30 -23.98
CA LEU A 29 -12.67 -28.98 -24.77
C LEU A 29 -11.96 -28.01 -25.73
N ARG A 30 -12.72 -27.21 -26.49
CA ARG A 30 -12.18 -26.21 -27.41
C ARG A 30 -11.35 -25.16 -26.66
N ALA A 31 -11.76 -24.76 -25.45
CA ALA A 31 -11.02 -23.83 -24.60
C ALA A 31 -9.67 -24.44 -24.18
N SER A 32 -9.66 -25.68 -23.67
CA SER A 32 -8.41 -26.38 -23.33
C SER A 32 -7.49 -26.58 -24.55
N ILE A 33 -8.05 -26.79 -25.75
CA ILE A 33 -7.24 -26.81 -26.97
C ILE A 33 -6.60 -25.43 -27.19
N CYS A 34 -7.35 -24.33 -27.10
CA CYS A 34 -6.79 -22.98 -27.25
C CYS A 34 -5.70 -22.66 -26.21
N GLU A 35 -5.83 -23.10 -24.95
CA GLU A 35 -4.80 -22.95 -23.91
C GLU A 35 -3.52 -23.70 -24.29
N ASN A 36 -3.66 -24.95 -24.77
CA ASN A 36 -2.52 -25.73 -25.24
C ASN A 36 -1.84 -25.05 -26.45
N LEU A 37 -2.61 -24.53 -27.40
CA LEU A 37 -2.04 -23.81 -28.56
C LEU A 37 -1.29 -22.55 -28.14
N GLN A 38 -1.76 -21.86 -27.09
CA GLN A 38 -1.05 -20.72 -26.51
C GLN A 38 0.30 -21.16 -25.92
N LEU A 39 0.33 -22.22 -25.11
CA LEU A 39 1.57 -22.77 -24.54
C LEU A 39 2.56 -23.21 -25.62
N TYR A 40 2.08 -23.85 -26.70
CA TYR A 40 2.95 -24.24 -27.81
C TYR A 40 3.59 -23.04 -28.51
N MET A 41 2.87 -21.94 -28.61
CA MET A 41 3.41 -20.71 -29.22
C MET A 41 4.39 -19.98 -28.31
N GLU A 42 4.25 -20.08 -26.99
CA GLU A 42 5.15 -19.47 -26.00
C GLU A 42 6.43 -20.29 -25.80
N GLU A 43 6.32 -21.62 -25.73
CA GLU A 43 7.43 -22.51 -25.35
C GLU A 43 8.08 -23.26 -26.54
N ASN A 44 7.35 -23.48 -27.65
CA ASN A 44 7.77 -24.35 -28.76
C ASN A 44 7.42 -23.77 -30.14
N GLU A 45 7.71 -22.47 -30.34
CA GLU A 45 7.32 -21.69 -31.52
C GLU A 45 7.73 -22.33 -32.87
N GLU A 46 8.99 -22.77 -32.98
CA GLU A 46 9.59 -23.26 -34.24
C GLU A 46 8.84 -24.47 -34.83
N ASP A 47 8.45 -25.41 -33.97
CA ASP A 47 7.72 -26.61 -34.40
C ASP A 47 6.26 -26.29 -34.74
N PHE A 48 5.66 -25.31 -34.04
CA PHE A 48 4.26 -24.93 -34.19
C PHE A 48 3.97 -24.05 -35.41
N LYS A 49 4.97 -23.31 -35.89
CA LYS A 49 4.90 -22.36 -37.02
C LYS A 49 4.19 -22.90 -38.26
N SER A 50 4.42 -24.17 -38.61
CA SER A 50 3.84 -24.81 -39.80
C SER A 50 2.31 -24.97 -39.74
N CYS A 51 1.75 -25.05 -38.52
CA CYS A 51 0.32 -25.27 -38.28
C CYS A 51 -0.41 -23.98 -37.86
N LEU A 52 0.33 -22.98 -37.38
CA LEU A 52 -0.21 -21.73 -36.82
C LEU A 52 -1.24 -21.04 -37.72
N GLY A 53 -0.97 -20.93 -39.04
CA GLY A 53 -1.90 -20.30 -39.98
C GLY A 53 -3.27 -20.98 -40.05
N LYS A 54 -3.31 -22.32 -39.96
CA LYS A 54 -4.57 -23.08 -39.98
C LYS A 54 -5.36 -22.89 -38.68
N PHE A 55 -4.67 -22.89 -37.55
CA PHE A 55 -5.31 -22.63 -36.25
C PHE A 55 -5.81 -21.20 -36.12
N ALA A 56 -5.04 -20.20 -36.57
CA ALA A 56 -5.45 -18.80 -36.53
C ALA A 56 -6.75 -18.55 -37.31
N LEU A 57 -6.93 -19.19 -38.47
CA LEU A 57 -8.16 -19.13 -39.26
C LEU A 57 -9.32 -19.86 -38.59
N THR A 58 -9.08 -21.08 -38.10
CA THR A 58 -10.13 -21.93 -37.49
C THR A 58 -10.67 -21.30 -36.20
N VAL A 59 -9.78 -20.81 -35.33
CA VAL A 59 -10.17 -20.10 -34.10
C VAL A 59 -10.91 -18.79 -34.43
N CYS A 60 -10.55 -18.11 -35.52
CA CYS A 60 -11.29 -16.93 -35.97
C CYS A 60 -12.72 -17.29 -36.36
N GLN A 61 -12.93 -18.36 -37.14
CA GLN A 61 -14.27 -18.81 -37.53
C GLN A 61 -15.11 -19.24 -36.32
N LEU A 62 -14.47 -19.87 -35.33
CA LEU A 62 -15.11 -20.27 -34.08
C LEU A 62 -15.65 -19.08 -33.29
N LEU A 63 -14.90 -17.97 -33.23
CA LEU A 63 -15.34 -16.74 -32.54
C LEU A 63 -16.48 -16.01 -33.27
N MET A 64 -16.65 -16.22 -34.58
CA MET A 64 -17.67 -15.56 -35.39
C MET A 64 -19.05 -16.22 -35.30
N THR A 65 -19.14 -17.44 -34.75
CA THR A 65 -20.40 -18.17 -34.55
C THR A 65 -20.91 -17.88 -33.14
N SER A 66 -21.63 -16.78 -32.93
CA SER A 66 -21.99 -16.34 -31.58
C SER A 66 -23.06 -17.23 -30.92
N GLY A 67 -22.83 -17.61 -29.66
CA GLY A 67 -23.81 -18.22 -28.75
C GLY A 67 -23.55 -17.71 -27.33
N SER A 68 -24.59 -17.43 -26.54
CA SER A 68 -24.51 -16.87 -25.19
C SER A 68 -24.62 -17.99 -24.15
N SER A 69 -23.49 -18.52 -23.69
CA SER A 69 -23.41 -19.46 -22.57
C SER A 69 -22.09 -19.27 -21.79
N LEU A 70 -22.09 -19.59 -20.49
CA LEU A 70 -20.89 -19.50 -19.64
C LEU A 70 -19.70 -20.32 -20.18
N SER A 71 -19.96 -21.49 -20.79
CA SER A 71 -18.91 -22.31 -21.42
C SER A 71 -18.28 -21.61 -22.63
N ARG A 72 -19.10 -20.89 -23.40
CA ARG A 72 -18.67 -20.09 -24.55
C ARG A 72 -17.85 -18.88 -24.13
N ASP A 73 -18.10 -18.36 -22.93
CA ASP A 73 -17.36 -17.22 -22.39
C ASP A 73 -15.90 -17.59 -22.12
N GLN A 74 -15.67 -18.73 -21.45
CA GLN A 74 -14.32 -19.26 -21.22
C GLN A 74 -13.59 -19.53 -22.55
N LEU A 75 -14.27 -20.16 -23.51
CA LEU A 75 -13.73 -20.38 -24.85
C LEU A 75 -13.34 -19.06 -25.55
N THR A 76 -14.21 -18.05 -25.48
CA THR A 76 -13.99 -16.74 -26.09
C THR A 76 -12.76 -16.06 -25.49
N VAL A 77 -12.64 -16.09 -24.17
CA VAL A 77 -11.50 -15.55 -23.41
C VAL A 77 -10.19 -16.20 -23.86
N THR A 78 -10.11 -17.53 -23.83
CA THR A 78 -8.89 -18.25 -24.21
C THR A 78 -8.56 -18.07 -25.70
N ALA A 79 -9.56 -18.11 -26.57
CA ALA A 79 -9.36 -17.91 -28.00
C ALA A 79 -8.81 -16.52 -28.32
N ILE A 80 -9.28 -15.46 -27.64
CA ILE A 80 -8.73 -14.11 -27.82
C ILE A 80 -7.31 -14.01 -27.24
N LYS A 81 -7.01 -14.65 -26.10
CA LYS A 81 -5.64 -14.71 -25.55
C LYS A 81 -4.65 -15.35 -26.53
N PHE A 82 -4.98 -16.52 -27.07
CA PHE A 82 -4.19 -17.18 -28.10
C PHE A 82 -3.90 -16.23 -29.28
N ARG A 83 -4.91 -15.51 -29.76
CA ARG A 83 -4.72 -14.55 -30.87
C ARG A 83 -3.89 -13.35 -30.48
N THR A 84 -3.98 -12.90 -29.24
CA THR A 84 -3.17 -11.81 -28.70
C THR A 84 -1.70 -12.19 -28.76
N THR A 85 -1.34 -13.36 -28.22
CA THR A 85 0.03 -13.90 -28.26
C THR A 85 0.53 -14.05 -29.70
N GLY A 86 -0.33 -14.51 -30.63
CA GLY A 86 0.01 -14.59 -32.06
C GLY A 86 0.30 -13.23 -32.69
N SER A 87 -0.51 -12.21 -32.37
CA SER A 87 -0.36 -10.85 -32.90
C SER A 87 0.88 -10.10 -32.40
N THR A 88 1.38 -10.47 -31.22
CA THR A 88 2.59 -9.88 -30.60
C THR A 88 3.87 -10.64 -30.93
N SER A 89 3.77 -11.86 -31.47
CA SER A 89 4.90 -12.71 -31.83
C SER A 89 5.61 -12.27 -33.13
N VAL A 90 6.73 -12.92 -33.48
CA VAL A 90 7.39 -12.76 -34.78
C VAL A 90 6.51 -13.18 -35.97
N HIS A 91 5.43 -13.90 -35.73
CA HIS A 91 4.44 -14.29 -36.73
C HIS A 91 3.32 -13.27 -36.94
N HIS A 92 3.47 -12.05 -36.39
CA HIS A 92 2.48 -10.97 -36.51
C HIS A 92 2.04 -10.70 -37.96
N THR A 93 2.90 -10.99 -38.96
CA THR A 93 2.58 -10.86 -40.39
C THR A 93 1.39 -11.68 -40.85
N LEU A 94 1.12 -12.84 -40.23
CA LEU A 94 -0.09 -13.65 -40.48
C LEU A 94 -1.37 -12.91 -40.07
N PHE A 95 -1.23 -11.93 -39.19
CA PHE A 95 -2.32 -11.14 -38.62
C PHE A 95 -2.38 -9.71 -39.18
N GLY A 96 -1.54 -9.36 -40.16
CA GLY A 96 -1.32 -7.99 -40.61
C GLY A 96 -2.09 -7.52 -41.84
N SER A 97 -2.87 -8.39 -42.50
CA SER A 97 -3.58 -7.97 -43.71
C SER A 97 -4.72 -6.98 -43.38
N PRO A 98 -4.93 -5.89 -44.15
CA PRO A 98 -5.93 -4.86 -43.82
C PRO A 98 -7.35 -5.41 -43.62
N ASN A 99 -7.78 -6.33 -44.49
CA ASN A 99 -9.09 -6.99 -44.40
C ASN A 99 -9.22 -7.82 -43.11
N PHE A 100 -8.12 -8.47 -42.71
CA PHE A 100 -8.09 -9.26 -41.49
C PHE A 100 -8.13 -8.37 -40.24
N LEU A 101 -7.34 -7.29 -40.21
CA LEU A 101 -7.38 -6.30 -39.12
C LEU A 101 -8.78 -5.70 -38.95
N GLN A 102 -9.42 -5.31 -40.04
CA GLN A 102 -10.80 -4.81 -40.01
C GLN A 102 -11.79 -5.88 -39.54
N GLY A 103 -11.66 -7.11 -40.02
CA GLY A 103 -12.52 -8.24 -39.64
C GLY A 103 -12.40 -8.59 -38.15
N ILE A 104 -11.17 -8.63 -37.61
CA ILE A 104 -10.92 -8.83 -36.18
C ILE A 104 -11.57 -7.71 -35.36
N CYS A 105 -11.30 -6.46 -35.71
CA CYS A 105 -11.77 -5.33 -34.91
C CYS A 105 -13.30 -5.31 -34.87
N SER A 106 -13.93 -5.38 -36.05
CA SER A 106 -15.38 -5.23 -36.21
C SER A 106 -16.18 -6.42 -35.67
N SER A 107 -15.64 -7.62 -35.78
CA SER A 107 -16.41 -8.85 -35.53
C SER A 107 -16.04 -9.56 -34.22
N ILE A 108 -14.87 -9.26 -33.67
CA ILE A 108 -14.38 -9.90 -32.44
C ILE A 108 -14.15 -8.86 -31.35
N ILE A 109 -13.37 -7.80 -31.61
CA ILE A 109 -12.98 -6.86 -30.54
C ILE A 109 -14.17 -6.01 -30.09
N PHE A 110 -14.80 -5.25 -31.00
CA PHE A 110 -15.84 -4.30 -30.61
C PHE A 110 -17.12 -4.95 -30.03
N PRO A 111 -17.60 -6.10 -30.56
CA PRO A 111 -18.74 -6.79 -29.94
C PRO A 111 -18.47 -7.27 -28.50
N ASN A 112 -17.22 -7.63 -28.19
CA ASN A 112 -16.83 -8.12 -26.87
C ASN A 112 -16.46 -7.00 -25.87
N ILE A 113 -16.44 -5.74 -26.30
CA ILE A 113 -16.25 -4.57 -25.43
C ILE A 113 -17.59 -4.06 -24.88
N ARG A 114 -18.71 -4.42 -25.52
CA ARG A 114 -20.03 -3.95 -25.12
C ARG A 114 -20.48 -4.56 -23.79
N LEU A 115 -21.03 -3.73 -22.92
CA LEU A 115 -21.61 -4.15 -21.64
C LEU A 115 -22.69 -5.22 -21.82
N GLN A 116 -22.67 -6.20 -20.92
CA GLN A 116 -23.62 -7.29 -20.86
C GLN A 116 -24.61 -7.10 -19.72
N GLU A 117 -25.69 -7.88 -19.72
CA GLU A 117 -26.73 -7.77 -18.68
C GLU A 117 -26.16 -8.20 -17.31
N GLU A 118 -25.24 -9.16 -17.28
CA GLU A 118 -24.57 -9.59 -16.06
C GLU A 118 -23.69 -8.49 -15.44
N ASP A 119 -23.13 -7.60 -16.28
CA ASP A 119 -22.35 -6.46 -15.80
C ASP A 119 -23.26 -5.40 -15.15
N GLU A 120 -24.47 -5.21 -15.67
CA GLU A 120 -25.50 -4.34 -15.08
C GLU A 120 -26.01 -4.91 -13.76
N GLU A 121 -26.30 -6.21 -13.71
CA GLU A 121 -26.67 -6.89 -12.47
C GLU A 121 -25.57 -6.79 -11.41
N LEU A 122 -24.30 -6.94 -11.81
CA LEU A 122 -23.18 -6.77 -10.90
C LEU A 122 -23.08 -5.33 -10.39
N PHE A 123 -23.31 -4.34 -11.25
CA PHE A 123 -23.32 -2.93 -10.88
C PHE A 123 -24.41 -2.61 -9.85
N ASP A 124 -25.62 -3.16 -10.03
CA ASP A 124 -26.76 -2.90 -9.16
C ASP A 124 -26.73 -3.68 -7.84
N VAL A 125 -26.29 -4.95 -7.88
CA VAL A 125 -26.39 -5.89 -6.74
C VAL A 125 -25.08 -6.02 -5.97
N ASN A 126 -23.92 -5.86 -6.63
CA ASN A 126 -22.61 -5.98 -5.99
C ASN A 126 -21.61 -4.95 -6.54
N TYR A 127 -21.95 -3.68 -6.35
CA TYR A 127 -21.16 -2.54 -6.82
C TYR A 127 -19.70 -2.53 -6.32
N ILE A 128 -19.41 -3.15 -5.16
CA ILE A 128 -18.04 -3.27 -4.63
C ILE A 128 -17.19 -4.17 -5.53
N GLU A 129 -17.71 -5.32 -5.91
CA GLU A 129 -17.02 -6.23 -6.84
C GLU A 129 -16.87 -5.61 -8.22
N TYR A 130 -17.88 -4.86 -8.69
CA TYR A 130 -17.78 -4.06 -9.91
C TYR A 130 -16.59 -3.09 -9.85
N ILE A 131 -16.47 -2.29 -8.78
CA ILE A 131 -15.36 -1.34 -8.61
C ILE A 131 -14.01 -2.06 -8.53
N ARG A 132 -13.90 -3.20 -7.84
CA ARG A 132 -12.65 -3.97 -7.75
C ARG A 132 -12.20 -4.51 -9.11
N ARG A 133 -13.11 -5.07 -9.89
CA ARG A 133 -12.83 -5.52 -11.26
C ARG A 133 -12.35 -4.36 -12.10
N ASP A 134 -13.07 -3.25 -12.05
CA ASP A 134 -12.86 -2.13 -12.94
C ASP A 134 -11.62 -1.26 -12.61
N VAL A 135 -11.31 -1.07 -11.32
CA VAL A 135 -10.26 -0.14 -10.83
C VAL A 135 -9.00 -0.85 -10.36
N GLU A 136 -9.12 -2.01 -9.69
CA GLU A 136 -7.97 -2.73 -9.13
C GLU A 136 -7.35 -3.72 -10.13
N GLY A 137 -7.93 -3.84 -11.33
CA GLY A 137 -7.41 -4.68 -12.41
C GLY A 137 -7.57 -6.18 -12.15
N SER A 138 -8.50 -6.56 -11.29
CA SER A 138 -8.89 -7.96 -11.06
C SER A 138 -9.75 -8.53 -12.20
N ASP A 139 -9.99 -7.75 -13.25
CA ASP A 139 -10.73 -8.08 -14.47
C ASP A 139 -9.90 -8.79 -15.55
N ILE A 140 -8.75 -9.40 -15.18
CA ILE A 140 -7.74 -9.99 -16.08
C ILE A 140 -8.36 -10.93 -17.12
N ASP A 141 -9.38 -11.69 -16.72
CA ASP A 141 -10.06 -12.69 -17.55
C ASP A 141 -11.43 -12.26 -18.10
N THR A 142 -11.78 -10.98 -18.02
CA THR A 142 -13.04 -10.49 -18.59
C THR A 142 -12.94 -10.32 -20.12
N ARG A 143 -14.07 -10.51 -20.81
CA ARG A 143 -14.17 -10.31 -22.27
C ARG A 143 -13.72 -8.92 -22.70
N ARG A 144 -14.21 -7.88 -22.00
CA ARG A 144 -13.89 -6.48 -22.31
C ARG A 144 -12.39 -6.22 -22.21
N ARG A 145 -11.76 -6.70 -21.13
CA ARG A 145 -10.32 -6.54 -20.88
C ARG A 145 -9.49 -7.25 -21.95
N ILE A 146 -9.78 -8.51 -22.21
CA ILE A 146 -9.02 -9.34 -23.15
C ILE A 146 -9.19 -8.87 -24.61
N ALA A 147 -10.38 -8.40 -24.98
CA ALA A 147 -10.60 -7.77 -26.29
C ALA A 147 -9.75 -6.50 -26.47
N CYS A 148 -9.64 -5.66 -25.43
CA CYS A 148 -8.77 -4.48 -25.45
C CYS A 148 -7.27 -4.84 -25.44
N GLU A 149 -6.85 -5.90 -24.73
CA GLU A 149 -5.47 -6.37 -24.78
C GLU A 149 -5.09 -6.94 -26.15
N LEU A 150 -6.01 -7.63 -26.84
CA LEU A 150 -5.83 -8.00 -28.25
C LEU A 150 -5.63 -6.75 -29.13
N LEU A 151 -6.46 -5.73 -28.96
CA LEU A 151 -6.35 -4.49 -29.72
C LEU A 151 -4.99 -3.79 -29.51
N LYS A 152 -4.51 -3.76 -28.25
CA LYS A 152 -3.17 -3.25 -27.93
C LYS A 152 -2.07 -4.10 -28.54
N GLY A 153 -2.18 -5.43 -28.47
CA GLY A 153 -1.22 -6.36 -29.05
C GLY A 153 -1.06 -6.16 -30.55
N VAL A 154 -2.18 -6.04 -31.28
CA VAL A 154 -2.18 -5.72 -32.72
C VAL A 154 -1.60 -4.32 -32.99
N ALA A 155 -1.88 -3.34 -32.13
CA ALA A 155 -1.37 -1.98 -32.27
C ALA A 155 0.15 -1.86 -32.09
N LEU A 156 0.83 -2.86 -31.52
CA LEU A 156 2.30 -2.86 -31.42
C LEU A 156 2.96 -2.85 -32.81
N ASN A 157 2.40 -3.62 -33.74
CA ASN A 157 2.95 -3.80 -35.08
C ASN A 157 2.19 -3.00 -36.16
N TYR A 158 0.91 -2.68 -35.93
CA TYR A 158 0.01 -2.07 -36.91
C TYR A 158 -0.66 -0.79 -36.40
N ARG A 159 0.13 0.05 -35.72
CA ARG A 159 -0.37 1.21 -34.97
C ARG A 159 -1.26 2.15 -35.78
N GLU A 160 -0.82 2.52 -36.98
CA GLU A 160 -1.56 3.46 -37.84
C GLU A 160 -2.90 2.89 -38.28
N GLN A 161 -2.93 1.64 -38.76
CA GLN A 161 -4.16 0.99 -39.21
C GLN A 161 -5.14 0.82 -38.06
N VAL A 162 -4.66 0.38 -36.89
CA VAL A 162 -5.50 0.21 -35.70
C VAL A 162 -6.05 1.56 -35.22
N THR A 163 -5.25 2.62 -35.26
CA THR A 163 -5.69 3.98 -34.89
C THR A 163 -6.83 4.46 -35.80
N THR A 164 -6.71 4.26 -37.10
CA THR A 164 -7.77 4.60 -38.06
C THR A 164 -9.05 3.79 -37.83
N ILE A 165 -8.94 2.47 -37.68
CA ILE A 165 -10.10 1.58 -37.46
C ILE A 165 -10.81 1.94 -36.14
N THR A 166 -10.04 2.14 -35.06
CA THR A 166 -10.56 2.50 -33.74
C THR A 166 -11.26 3.86 -33.80
N SER A 167 -10.66 4.85 -34.45
CA SER A 167 -11.26 6.18 -34.60
C SER A 167 -12.57 6.11 -35.39
N MET A 168 -12.62 5.34 -36.49
CA MET A 168 -13.86 5.15 -37.26
C MET A 168 -14.96 4.48 -36.42
N GLN A 169 -14.61 3.45 -35.65
CA GLN A 169 -15.57 2.77 -34.78
C GLN A 169 -16.15 3.70 -33.70
N ILE A 170 -15.29 4.50 -33.06
CA ILE A 170 -15.70 5.51 -32.06
C ILE A 170 -16.75 6.45 -32.67
N HIS A 171 -16.49 6.98 -33.88
CA HIS A 171 -17.45 7.85 -34.57
C HIS A 171 -18.77 7.13 -34.93
N GLU A 172 -18.71 5.85 -35.31
CA GLU A 172 -19.90 5.06 -35.59
C GLU A 172 -20.76 4.80 -34.34
N MET A 173 -20.13 4.42 -33.23
CA MET A 173 -20.80 4.21 -31.94
C MET A 173 -21.45 5.50 -31.44
N LEU A 174 -20.78 6.65 -31.54
CA LEU A 174 -21.35 7.96 -31.23
C LEU A 174 -22.56 8.30 -32.10
N LYS A 175 -22.47 8.02 -33.40
CA LYS A 175 -23.58 8.25 -34.33
C LYS A 175 -24.78 7.39 -33.95
N LEU A 176 -24.57 6.13 -33.60
CA LEU A 176 -25.64 5.23 -33.13
C LEU A 176 -26.25 5.74 -31.82
N TYR A 177 -25.43 6.14 -30.85
CA TYR A 177 -25.90 6.76 -29.61
C TYR A 177 -26.79 7.97 -29.87
N ALA A 178 -26.37 8.88 -30.76
CA ALA A 178 -27.12 10.10 -31.10
C ALA A 178 -28.50 9.82 -31.70
N THR A 179 -28.74 8.64 -32.31
CA THR A 179 -30.07 8.28 -32.82
C THR A 179 -31.09 7.99 -31.72
N ASN A 180 -30.66 7.41 -30.60
CA ASN A 180 -31.51 7.11 -29.46
C ASN A 180 -30.66 6.94 -28.18
N PRO A 181 -30.38 8.03 -27.45
CA PRO A 181 -29.54 8.00 -26.26
C PRO A 181 -30.02 7.04 -25.17
N ILE A 182 -31.34 6.88 -25.01
CA ILE A 182 -31.93 6.03 -23.98
C ILE A 182 -31.71 4.54 -24.29
N LYS A 183 -31.80 4.16 -25.57
CA LYS A 183 -31.65 2.76 -25.99
C LYS A 183 -30.18 2.37 -26.22
N ASN A 184 -29.39 3.30 -26.74
CA ASN A 184 -28.04 3.05 -27.26
C ASN A 184 -26.94 3.56 -26.31
N TRP A 185 -27.24 3.75 -25.02
CA TRP A 185 -26.28 4.20 -24.03
C TRP A 185 -25.07 3.24 -23.90
N LYS A 186 -25.27 1.93 -24.12
CA LYS A 186 -24.20 0.92 -24.10
C LYS A 186 -23.12 1.17 -25.17
N ASP A 187 -23.48 1.80 -26.28
CA ASP A 187 -22.50 2.14 -27.33
C ASP A 187 -21.58 3.28 -26.86
N LYS A 188 -22.13 4.26 -26.15
CA LYS A 188 -21.36 5.34 -25.51
C LYS A 188 -20.49 4.83 -24.35
N ASP A 189 -20.98 3.88 -23.56
CA ASP A 189 -20.16 3.22 -22.53
C ASP A 189 -18.97 2.48 -23.15
N SER A 190 -19.22 1.71 -24.21
CA SER A 190 -18.19 0.94 -24.92
C SER A 190 -17.08 1.84 -25.45
N GLU A 191 -17.44 3.03 -25.90
CA GLU A 191 -16.51 4.06 -26.36
C GLU A 191 -15.64 4.61 -25.22
N ILE A 192 -16.25 5.01 -24.11
CA ILE A 192 -15.52 5.51 -22.93
C ILE A 192 -14.58 4.42 -22.42
N TYR A 193 -15.07 3.18 -22.28
CA TYR A 193 -14.25 2.05 -21.86
C TYR A 193 -13.08 1.80 -22.82
N LEU A 194 -13.32 1.82 -24.13
CA LEU A 194 -12.29 1.61 -25.14
C LEU A 194 -11.17 2.65 -25.01
N VAL A 195 -11.51 3.93 -24.91
CA VAL A 195 -10.51 5.00 -24.75
C VAL A 195 -9.72 4.84 -23.45
N VAL A 196 -10.40 4.57 -22.34
CA VAL A 196 -9.77 4.34 -21.04
C VAL A 196 -8.87 3.11 -21.05
N ALA A 197 -9.35 2.00 -21.60
CA ALA A 197 -8.61 0.74 -21.65
C ALA A 197 -7.36 0.87 -22.55
N LEU A 198 -7.42 1.65 -23.63
CA LEU A 198 -6.29 1.91 -24.53
C LEU A 198 -5.27 2.93 -24.02
N ALA A 199 -5.46 3.49 -22.82
CA ALA A 199 -4.48 4.36 -22.21
C ALA A 199 -3.12 3.64 -22.07
N PRO A 200 -2.00 4.28 -22.46
CA PRO A 200 -0.68 3.72 -22.25
C PRO A 200 -0.40 3.56 -20.75
N LYS A 201 0.33 2.50 -20.38
CA LYS A 201 0.77 2.31 -18.99
C LYS A 201 1.64 3.50 -18.56
N ALA A 202 1.50 3.93 -17.31
CA ALA A 202 2.30 5.02 -16.75
C ALA A 202 3.81 4.73 -16.94
N GLY A 203 4.55 5.68 -17.53
CA GLY A 203 5.97 5.52 -17.85
C GLY A 203 6.28 4.84 -19.19
N SER A 204 5.28 4.40 -19.95
CA SER A 204 5.47 3.89 -21.31
C SER A 204 5.76 5.01 -22.32
N SER A 205 6.69 4.76 -23.25
CA SER A 205 6.96 5.62 -24.40
C SER A 205 5.91 5.49 -25.53
N ALA A 206 4.95 4.57 -25.39
CA ALA A 206 3.86 4.42 -26.35
C ALA A 206 2.95 5.65 -26.31
N GLY A 207 2.76 6.30 -27.47
CA GLY A 207 1.79 7.40 -27.59
C GLY A 207 0.34 6.95 -27.37
N TYR A 208 -0.59 7.90 -27.35
CA TYR A 208 -2.02 7.60 -27.34
C TYR A 208 -2.49 7.15 -28.73
N LEU A 209 -3.47 6.25 -28.77
CA LEU A 209 -4.13 5.84 -30.01
C LEU A 209 -5.31 6.76 -30.37
N VAL A 210 -5.80 7.56 -29.42
CA VAL A 210 -6.96 8.43 -29.57
C VAL A 210 -6.62 9.83 -29.06
N ASP A 211 -7.21 10.85 -29.65
CA ASP A 211 -7.13 12.23 -29.17
C ASP A 211 -7.94 12.40 -27.87
N VAL A 212 -7.23 12.34 -26.75
CA VAL A 212 -7.80 12.41 -25.40
C VAL A 212 -8.42 13.78 -25.09
N GLU A 213 -7.88 14.87 -25.65
CA GLU A 213 -8.34 16.23 -25.33
C GLU A 213 -9.67 16.53 -26.04
N SER A 214 -9.76 16.17 -27.32
CA SER A 214 -11.01 16.24 -28.08
C SER A 214 -12.08 15.34 -27.47
N PHE A 215 -11.71 14.11 -27.09
CA PHE A 215 -12.63 13.16 -26.44
C PHE A 215 -13.17 13.69 -25.10
N PHE A 216 -12.28 14.26 -24.27
CA PHE A 216 -12.66 14.85 -23.00
C PHE A 216 -13.70 15.97 -23.18
N THR A 217 -13.40 16.93 -24.06
CA THR A 217 -14.25 18.11 -24.27
C THR A 217 -15.60 17.79 -24.90
N SER A 218 -15.64 16.84 -25.83
CA SER A 218 -16.86 16.51 -26.58
C SER A 218 -17.79 15.53 -25.86
N ILE A 219 -17.25 14.59 -25.08
CA ILE A 219 -18.02 13.47 -24.53
C ILE A 219 -18.07 13.57 -23.01
N ILE A 220 -16.90 13.53 -22.36
CA ILE A 220 -16.82 13.42 -20.89
C ILE A 220 -17.42 14.63 -20.19
N VAL A 221 -17.21 15.85 -20.70
CA VAL A 221 -17.78 17.07 -20.13
C VAL A 221 -19.31 17.03 -20.12
N SER A 222 -19.93 16.53 -21.18
CA SER A 222 -21.40 16.49 -21.29
C SER A 222 -22.04 15.59 -20.24
N GLU A 223 -21.42 14.46 -19.92
CA GLU A 223 -21.90 13.51 -18.90
C GLU A 223 -21.82 14.08 -17.48
N LEU A 224 -20.82 14.92 -17.21
CA LEU A 224 -20.63 15.53 -15.89
C LEU A 224 -21.49 16.78 -15.68
N GLN A 225 -21.92 17.43 -16.76
CA GLN A 225 -22.78 18.62 -16.71
C GLN A 225 -24.28 18.30 -16.76
N GLU A 226 -24.64 17.02 -16.86
CA GLU A 226 -26.03 16.59 -16.86
C GLU A 226 -26.74 17.04 -15.57
N GLN A 227 -27.94 17.63 -15.70
CA GLN A 227 -28.67 18.19 -14.56
C GLN A 227 -29.11 17.12 -13.55
N ASP A 228 -29.51 15.94 -14.05
CA ASP A 228 -29.83 14.80 -13.20
C ASP A 228 -28.56 14.02 -12.89
N ILE A 229 -28.10 14.13 -11.65
CA ILE A 229 -26.87 13.48 -11.18
C ILE A 229 -27.03 11.94 -11.17
N ASN A 230 -28.25 11.42 -11.06
CA ASN A 230 -28.52 9.98 -10.99
C ASN A 230 -28.89 9.35 -12.34
N ALA A 231 -29.09 10.16 -13.39
CA ALA A 231 -29.28 9.63 -14.74
C ALA A 231 -28.03 8.85 -15.20
N SER A 232 -28.21 7.76 -15.94
CA SER A 232 -27.13 7.01 -16.58
C SER A 232 -25.90 6.71 -15.67
N PRO A 233 -26.08 6.03 -14.53
CA PRO A 233 -25.05 5.91 -13.50
C PRO A 233 -23.76 5.23 -14.00
N MET A 234 -23.85 4.26 -14.90
CA MET A 234 -22.68 3.59 -15.48
C MET A 234 -21.87 4.50 -16.41
N LEU A 235 -22.53 5.36 -17.21
CA LEU A 235 -21.84 6.36 -18.03
C LEU A 235 -21.09 7.38 -17.17
N LYS A 236 -21.72 7.81 -16.07
CA LYS A 236 -21.06 8.68 -15.08
C LYS A 236 -19.89 7.98 -14.40
N ALA A 237 -20.01 6.69 -14.06
CA ALA A 237 -18.89 5.91 -13.53
C ALA A 237 -17.73 5.85 -14.54
N GLY A 238 -18.01 5.60 -15.82
CA GLY A 238 -17.02 5.64 -16.90
C GLY A 238 -16.36 7.01 -17.06
N ALA A 239 -17.14 8.08 -16.98
CA ALA A 239 -16.63 9.46 -17.02
C ALA A 239 -15.71 9.77 -15.82
N LEU A 240 -16.07 9.33 -14.62
CA LEU A 240 -15.20 9.46 -13.43
C LEU A 240 -13.94 8.61 -13.57
N LYS A 241 -14.04 7.39 -14.10
CA LYS A 241 -12.88 6.53 -14.39
C LYS A 241 -11.91 7.20 -15.36
N PHE A 242 -12.42 7.87 -16.40
CA PHE A 242 -11.60 8.64 -17.33
C PHE A 242 -10.69 9.65 -16.62
N PHE A 243 -11.21 10.37 -15.61
CA PHE A 243 -10.40 11.28 -14.80
C PHE A 243 -9.27 10.57 -14.04
N THR A 244 -9.52 9.36 -13.53
CA THR A 244 -8.49 8.62 -12.78
C THR A 244 -7.32 8.21 -13.66
N VAL A 245 -7.57 7.87 -14.93
CA VAL A 245 -6.57 7.40 -15.90
C VAL A 245 -5.85 8.56 -16.60
N PHE A 246 -6.58 9.61 -17.00
CA PHE A 246 -6.02 10.72 -17.78
C PHE A 246 -5.76 11.99 -16.97
N ARG A 247 -5.66 11.91 -15.63
CA ARG A 247 -5.48 13.05 -14.71
C ARG A 247 -4.39 14.05 -15.12
N GLU A 248 -3.32 13.57 -15.76
CA GLU A 248 -2.16 14.39 -16.18
C GLU A 248 -2.40 15.13 -17.50
N LYS A 249 -3.40 14.72 -18.27
CA LYS A 249 -3.80 15.31 -19.55
C LYS A 249 -5.00 16.25 -19.44
N ILE A 250 -5.77 16.14 -18.36
CA ILE A 250 -6.93 17.01 -18.13
C ILE A 250 -6.46 18.39 -17.63
N PRO A 251 -6.86 19.50 -18.28
CA PRO A 251 -6.50 20.83 -17.83
C PRO A 251 -7.02 21.11 -16.40
N LYS A 252 -6.15 21.66 -15.53
CA LYS A 252 -6.54 22.00 -14.14
C LYS A 252 -7.77 22.91 -14.07
N SER A 253 -7.90 23.87 -15.01
CA SER A 253 -9.05 24.77 -15.10
C SER A 253 -10.37 24.00 -15.35
N ALA A 254 -10.33 22.95 -16.16
CA ALA A 254 -11.49 22.09 -16.41
C ALA A 254 -11.87 21.30 -15.16
N VAL A 255 -10.89 20.75 -14.42
CA VAL A 255 -11.13 20.04 -13.15
C VAL A 255 -11.78 20.99 -12.14
N ILE A 256 -11.25 22.20 -11.97
CA ILE A 256 -11.80 23.19 -11.03
C ILE A 256 -13.23 23.60 -11.40
N THR A 257 -13.53 23.70 -12.70
CA THR A 257 -14.86 24.09 -13.18
C THR A 257 -15.89 22.98 -13.02
N LEU A 258 -15.52 21.74 -13.36
CA LEU A 258 -16.45 20.61 -13.42
C LEU A 258 -16.58 19.90 -12.07
N LEU A 259 -15.44 19.71 -11.39
CA LEU A 259 -15.33 18.93 -10.15
C LEU A 259 -14.40 19.66 -9.16
N PRO A 260 -14.78 20.87 -8.68
CA PRO A 260 -13.93 21.68 -7.79
C PRO A 260 -13.48 20.91 -6.53
N HIS A 261 -14.31 19.96 -6.07
CA HIS A 261 -14.06 19.05 -4.96
C HIS A 261 -12.94 18.03 -5.18
N LEU A 262 -12.41 17.88 -6.40
CA LEU A 262 -11.39 16.89 -6.77
C LEU A 262 -10.07 17.52 -7.27
N ALA A 263 -9.93 18.85 -7.21
CA ALA A 263 -8.80 19.57 -7.79
C ALA A 263 -7.54 19.53 -6.90
N SER A 264 -7.26 20.57 -6.11
CA SER A 264 -6.12 20.61 -5.17
C SER A 264 -6.56 20.76 -3.72
N ALA A 265 -5.66 20.49 -2.76
CA ALA A 265 -5.98 20.65 -1.35
C ALA A 265 -6.46 22.07 -1.00
N SER A 266 -5.92 23.11 -1.65
CA SER A 266 -6.41 24.49 -1.49
C SER A 266 -7.80 24.69 -2.07
N ASP A 267 -8.12 24.04 -3.19
CA ASP A 267 -9.41 24.16 -3.86
C ASP A 267 -10.52 23.36 -3.16
N ILE A 268 -10.15 22.30 -2.42
CA ILE A 268 -11.08 21.48 -1.64
C ILE A 268 -11.49 22.18 -0.33
N ASN A 269 -10.58 22.96 0.29
CA ASN A 269 -10.82 23.57 1.61
C ASN A 269 -12.17 24.31 1.76
N PRO A 270 -12.65 25.11 0.77
CA PRO A 270 -13.96 25.77 0.85
C PRO A 270 -15.14 24.78 0.93
N PHE A 271 -15.00 23.61 0.30
CA PHE A 271 -16.04 22.59 0.22
C PHE A 271 -15.87 21.46 1.25
N LEU A 272 -14.77 21.47 2.01
CA LEU A 272 -14.43 20.43 2.96
C LEU A 272 -15.57 20.07 3.93
N PRO A 273 -16.34 21.01 4.51
CA PRO A 273 -17.47 20.65 5.37
C PRO A 273 -18.53 19.81 4.64
N LEU A 274 -18.85 20.16 3.40
CA LEU A 274 -19.83 19.46 2.58
C LEU A 274 -19.31 18.08 2.16
N VAL A 275 -18.07 18.01 1.68
CA VAL A 275 -17.42 16.75 1.27
C VAL A 275 -17.38 15.77 2.44
N MET A 276 -16.93 16.20 3.62
CA MET A 276 -16.88 15.35 4.81
C MET A 276 -18.29 14.89 5.24
N THR A 277 -19.27 15.79 5.22
CA THR A 277 -20.67 15.44 5.55
C THR A 277 -21.21 14.38 4.61
N ASN A 278 -20.99 14.53 3.30
CA ASN A 278 -21.47 13.58 2.29
C ASN A 278 -20.76 12.22 2.40
N LEU A 279 -19.43 12.20 2.60
CA LEU A 279 -18.68 10.96 2.79
C LEU A 279 -19.13 10.18 4.03
N PHE A 280 -19.32 10.87 5.17
CA PHE A 280 -19.84 10.20 6.37
C PHE A 280 -21.31 9.79 6.26
N SER A 281 -22.10 10.46 5.42
CA SER A 281 -23.48 10.06 5.13
C SER A 281 -23.53 8.85 4.20
N ALA A 282 -22.58 8.74 3.27
CA ALA A 282 -22.46 7.57 2.39
C ALA A 282 -22.11 6.28 3.17
N LEU A 283 -21.39 6.39 4.29
CA LEU A 283 -21.18 5.28 5.23
C LEU A 283 -22.45 4.87 6.01
N GLN A 284 -23.53 5.66 5.95
CA GLN A 284 -24.80 5.31 6.61
C GLN A 284 -25.77 4.58 5.68
N LEU A 285 -25.45 4.52 4.37
CA LEU A 285 -26.24 3.78 3.39
C LEU A 285 -26.15 2.27 3.66
N LEU A 286 -27.23 1.55 3.32
CA LEU A 286 -27.29 0.09 3.41
C LEU A 286 -26.10 -0.51 2.63
N GLU A 287 -25.45 -1.53 3.20
CA GLU A 287 -24.29 -2.23 2.61
C GLU A 287 -23.04 -1.36 2.35
N SER A 288 -23.02 -0.11 2.82
CA SER A 288 -21.90 0.83 2.66
C SER A 288 -21.19 1.15 3.99
N GLN A 289 -21.63 0.57 5.11
CA GLN A 289 -21.13 0.92 6.45
C GLN A 289 -19.63 0.66 6.64
N GLU A 290 -19.10 -0.38 5.98
CA GLU A 290 -17.68 -0.76 6.01
C GLU A 290 -17.04 -0.64 4.61
N ASN A 291 -17.47 0.35 3.81
CA ASN A 291 -16.92 0.59 2.48
C ASN A 291 -15.49 1.17 2.55
N SER A 292 -14.50 0.35 2.20
CA SER A 292 -13.08 0.70 2.27
C SER A 292 -12.69 1.87 1.37
N PHE A 293 -13.34 2.05 0.21
CA PHE A 293 -13.05 3.15 -0.71
C PHE A 293 -13.46 4.50 -0.12
N ILE A 294 -14.63 4.55 0.53
CA ILE A 294 -15.12 5.78 1.20
C ILE A 294 -14.18 6.15 2.34
N MET A 295 -13.79 5.19 3.18
CA MET A 295 -12.87 5.47 4.29
C MET A 295 -11.47 5.85 3.80
N LYS A 296 -10.98 5.23 2.72
CA LYS A 296 -9.73 5.64 2.06
C LYS A 296 -9.80 7.07 1.53
N CYS A 297 -10.95 7.48 0.98
CA CYS A 297 -11.17 8.85 0.54
C CYS A 297 -11.15 9.82 1.73
N ILE A 298 -11.87 9.51 2.81
CA ILE A 298 -11.84 10.28 4.06
C ILE A 298 -10.40 10.44 4.56
N MET A 299 -9.64 9.34 4.67
CA MET A 299 -8.23 9.35 5.07
C MET A 299 -7.39 10.29 4.20
N ARG A 300 -7.50 10.18 2.87
CA ARG A 300 -6.73 11.00 1.92
C ARG A 300 -7.07 12.48 2.02
N VAL A 301 -8.36 12.82 2.19
CA VAL A 301 -8.82 14.21 2.35
C VAL A 301 -8.27 14.80 3.65
N LEU A 302 -8.41 14.08 4.77
CA LEU A 302 -7.94 14.55 6.08
C LEU A 302 -6.42 14.66 6.15
N GLY A 303 -5.68 13.76 5.49
CA GLY A 303 -4.22 13.78 5.43
C GLY A 303 -3.60 14.81 4.47
N ARG A 304 -4.40 15.58 3.73
CA ARG A 304 -3.92 16.57 2.74
C ARG A 304 -4.53 17.96 2.90
N CYS A 305 -5.75 18.07 3.41
CA CYS A 305 -6.47 19.35 3.49
C CYS A 305 -6.19 20.08 4.81
N ASN A 306 -6.34 21.41 4.80
CA ASN A 306 -6.23 22.21 6.01
C ASN A 306 -7.58 22.21 6.74
N VAL A 307 -7.74 21.31 7.71
CA VAL A 307 -8.99 21.17 8.46
C VAL A 307 -9.10 22.26 9.53
N SER A 308 -10.16 23.07 9.46
CA SER A 308 -10.47 24.05 10.51
C SER A 308 -10.93 23.36 11.80
N SER A 309 -10.74 24.00 12.97
CA SER A 309 -11.13 23.45 14.28
C SER A 309 -12.61 23.01 14.34
N LYS A 310 -13.52 23.77 13.70
CA LYS A 310 -14.95 23.40 13.62
C LYS A 310 -15.19 22.11 12.85
N VAL A 311 -14.54 21.94 11.69
CA VAL A 311 -14.68 20.73 10.86
C VAL A 311 -13.99 19.55 11.54
N ALA A 312 -12.83 19.77 12.15
CA ALA A 312 -12.11 18.75 12.90
C ALA A 312 -12.98 18.15 14.01
N LYS A 313 -13.62 18.98 14.85
CA LYS A 313 -14.54 18.50 15.90
C LYS A 313 -15.66 17.61 15.35
N HIS A 314 -16.25 17.98 14.22
CA HIS A 314 -17.27 17.16 13.56
C HIS A 314 -16.71 15.82 13.08
N CYS A 315 -15.55 15.82 12.43
CA CYS A 315 -14.89 14.61 11.96
C CYS A 315 -14.49 13.69 13.12
N ILE A 316 -13.99 14.22 14.23
CA ILE A 316 -13.63 13.46 15.44
C ILE A 316 -14.84 12.69 15.97
N ASP A 317 -15.97 13.38 16.17
CA ASP A 317 -17.22 12.76 16.65
C ASP A 317 -17.69 11.65 15.69
N ARG A 318 -17.69 11.91 14.37
CA ARG A 318 -18.12 10.91 13.38
C ARG A 318 -17.19 9.71 13.33
N LEU A 319 -15.87 9.90 13.31
CA LEU A 319 -14.88 8.82 13.30
C LEU A 319 -14.95 7.97 14.57
N ALA A 320 -15.10 8.60 15.74
CA ALA A 320 -15.24 7.90 17.01
C ALA A 320 -16.50 7.01 17.06
N ARG A 321 -17.62 7.50 16.52
CA ARG A 321 -18.86 6.70 16.40
C ARG A 321 -18.68 5.51 15.46
N VAL A 322 -18.08 5.72 14.29
CA VAL A 322 -17.80 4.63 13.34
C VAL A 322 -16.89 3.59 13.98
N LEU A 323 -15.82 4.02 14.66
CA LEU A 323 -14.95 3.11 15.41
C LEU A 323 -15.71 2.31 16.47
N SER A 324 -16.56 2.97 17.25
CA SER A 324 -17.36 2.30 18.29
C SER A 324 -18.29 1.22 17.74
N GLU A 325 -18.89 1.44 16.57
CA GLU A 325 -19.75 0.45 15.91
C GLU A 325 -18.95 -0.73 15.36
N VAL A 326 -17.83 -0.46 14.67
CA VAL A 326 -17.05 -1.52 14.01
C VAL A 326 -16.31 -2.38 15.03
N CYS A 327 -15.92 -1.82 16.18
CA CYS A 327 -15.37 -2.60 17.29
C CYS A 327 -16.34 -3.65 17.86
N LYS A 328 -17.66 -3.53 17.63
CA LYS A 328 -18.63 -4.57 18.04
C LYS A 328 -18.56 -5.80 17.15
N ASN A 329 -18.15 -5.65 15.89
CA ASN A 329 -18.07 -6.72 14.92
C ASN A 329 -17.13 -6.34 13.75
N PRO A 330 -15.81 -6.52 13.91
CA PRO A 330 -14.86 -6.21 12.84
C PRO A 330 -15.01 -7.21 11.67
N ARG A 331 -15.48 -6.73 10.50
CA ARG A 331 -15.66 -7.58 9.30
C ARG A 331 -14.66 -7.25 8.20
N ASN A 332 -14.29 -5.98 8.04
CA ASN A 332 -13.42 -5.53 6.96
C ASN A 332 -12.08 -4.93 7.48
N PRO A 333 -10.97 -5.70 7.46
CA PRO A 333 -9.68 -5.22 7.98
C PRO A 333 -9.11 -4.04 7.20
N THR A 334 -9.36 -3.97 5.88
CA THR A 334 -8.91 -2.85 5.03
C THR A 334 -9.64 -1.55 5.39
N PHE A 335 -10.95 -1.63 5.62
CA PHE A 335 -11.73 -0.50 6.10
C PHE A 335 -11.25 -0.03 7.47
N ASN A 336 -11.03 -0.98 8.40
CA ASN A 336 -10.51 -0.68 9.74
C ASN A 336 -9.20 0.06 9.64
N HIS A 337 -8.24 -0.45 8.87
CA HIS A 337 -6.96 0.21 8.70
C HIS A 337 -7.10 1.67 8.22
N TYR A 338 -7.90 1.93 7.18
CA TYR A 338 -8.15 3.30 6.70
C TYR A 338 -8.90 4.18 7.71
N LEU A 339 -9.78 3.61 8.54
CA LEU A 339 -10.46 4.34 9.61
C LEU A 339 -9.46 4.83 10.65
N LEU A 340 -8.54 3.95 11.06
CA LEU A 340 -7.53 4.27 12.05
C LEU A 340 -6.49 5.25 11.48
N GLU A 341 -6.13 5.12 10.19
CA GLU A 341 -5.32 6.13 9.47
C GLU A 341 -6.03 7.49 9.35
N SER A 342 -7.35 7.51 9.20
CA SER A 342 -8.12 8.75 9.15
C SER A 342 -8.04 9.50 10.48
N ILE A 343 -8.07 8.77 11.60
CA ILE A 343 -7.92 9.32 12.95
C ILE A 343 -6.51 9.88 13.14
N THR A 344 -5.46 9.11 12.82
CA THR A 344 -4.07 9.57 12.97
C THR A 344 -3.74 10.76 12.07
N ALA A 345 -4.24 10.77 10.83
CA ALA A 345 -4.10 11.89 9.91
C ALA A 345 -4.74 13.16 10.48
N LEU A 346 -5.95 13.05 11.04
CA LEU A 346 -6.65 14.19 11.64
C LEU A 346 -5.93 14.71 12.88
N ILE A 347 -5.42 13.83 13.75
CA ILE A 347 -4.63 14.22 14.93
C ILE A 347 -3.39 15.00 14.48
N GLY A 348 -2.62 14.46 13.53
CA GLY A 348 -1.42 15.10 13.02
C GLY A 348 -1.68 16.49 12.43
N MET A 349 -2.72 16.63 11.61
CA MET A 349 -2.99 17.87 10.85
C MET A 349 -3.73 18.97 11.61
N SER A 350 -4.53 18.60 12.62
CA SER A 350 -5.36 19.54 13.37
C SER A 350 -4.74 19.98 14.70
N CYS A 351 -4.07 19.08 15.42
CA CYS A 351 -3.49 19.40 16.73
C CYS A 351 -2.24 20.28 16.65
N GLU A 352 -1.56 20.33 15.50
CA GLU A 352 -0.46 21.29 15.27
C GLU A 352 -0.94 22.74 15.22
N LYS A 353 -2.22 22.98 14.93
CA LYS A 353 -2.82 24.31 14.79
C LYS A 353 -3.63 24.74 16.00
N ASP A 354 -4.31 23.79 16.63
CA ASP A 354 -5.19 24.03 17.77
C ASP A 354 -5.02 22.91 18.81
N GLN A 355 -4.24 23.21 19.84
CA GLN A 355 -3.91 22.25 20.90
C GLN A 355 -5.14 21.85 21.74
N PHE A 356 -6.20 22.68 21.79
CA PHE A 356 -7.45 22.35 22.49
C PHE A 356 -8.22 21.20 21.84
N LEU A 357 -7.94 20.87 20.58
CA LEU A 357 -8.57 19.72 19.91
C LEU A 357 -8.13 18.41 20.54
N ILE A 358 -7.00 18.36 21.25
CA ILE A 358 -6.54 17.14 21.91
C ILE A 358 -7.52 16.72 22.99
N CYS A 359 -7.99 17.62 23.86
CA CYS A 359 -9.04 17.29 24.83
C CYS A 359 -10.33 16.78 24.17
N VAL A 360 -10.64 17.25 22.95
CA VAL A 360 -11.80 16.76 22.18
C VAL A 360 -11.54 15.34 21.67
N PHE A 361 -10.36 15.06 21.13
CA PHE A 361 -9.96 13.69 20.78
C PHE A 361 -10.01 12.77 21.99
N GLU A 362 -9.49 13.23 23.13
CA GLU A 362 -9.48 12.44 24.35
C GLU A 362 -10.89 12.04 24.77
N SER A 363 -11.78 13.03 24.91
CA SER A 363 -13.17 12.80 25.32
C SER A 363 -13.96 11.87 24.41
N HIS A 364 -13.66 11.82 23.11
CA HIS A 364 -14.40 10.98 22.15
C HIS A 364 -13.75 9.61 21.90
N LEU A 365 -12.41 9.53 21.85
CA LEU A 365 -11.70 8.29 21.49
C LEU A 365 -11.32 7.45 22.70
N PHE A 366 -10.98 8.03 23.85
CA PHE A 366 -10.56 7.25 25.02
C PHE A 366 -11.63 6.27 25.50
N PRO A 367 -12.93 6.64 25.59
CA PRO A 367 -13.96 5.67 25.97
C PRO A 367 -14.02 4.47 25.03
N VAL A 368 -13.84 4.71 23.72
CA VAL A 368 -13.85 3.65 22.69
C VAL A 368 -12.61 2.77 22.82
N PHE A 369 -11.43 3.37 22.98
CA PHE A 369 -10.21 2.61 23.23
C PHE A 369 -10.29 1.82 24.53
N GLN A 370 -10.71 2.42 25.64
CA GLN A 370 -10.89 1.70 26.90
C GLN A 370 -11.81 0.50 26.73
N LYS A 371 -12.89 0.64 25.96
CA LYS A 371 -13.76 -0.48 25.61
C LYS A 371 -13.04 -1.55 24.78
N ILE A 372 -12.29 -1.19 23.73
CA ILE A 372 -11.45 -2.12 22.96
C ILE A 372 -10.50 -2.90 23.88
N LEU A 373 -9.87 -2.20 24.84
CA LEU A 373 -8.92 -2.81 25.79
C LEU A 373 -9.61 -3.68 26.87
N VAL A 374 -10.87 -3.37 27.21
CA VAL A 374 -11.69 -4.11 28.19
C VAL A 374 -12.29 -5.37 27.58
N ASP A 375 -12.87 -5.23 26.40
CA ASP A 375 -13.55 -6.28 25.65
C ASP A 375 -12.57 -7.19 24.88
N ASP A 376 -11.27 -6.88 24.93
CA ASP A 376 -10.17 -7.65 24.32
C ASP A 376 -10.33 -7.83 22.79
N VAL A 377 -10.68 -6.74 22.10
CA VAL A 377 -10.86 -6.75 20.64
C VAL A 377 -9.47 -6.69 19.96
N ALA A 378 -8.87 -7.87 19.80
CA ALA A 378 -7.47 -8.04 19.38
C ALA A 378 -7.12 -7.34 18.05
N GLU A 379 -8.06 -7.23 17.11
CA GLU A 379 -7.86 -6.62 15.79
C GLU A 379 -7.55 -5.13 15.86
N PHE A 380 -8.08 -4.42 16.87
CA PHE A 380 -7.88 -2.98 17.03
C PHE A 380 -6.76 -2.63 18.00
N TRP A 381 -6.27 -3.61 18.74
CA TRP A 381 -5.26 -3.39 19.78
C TRP A 381 -4.00 -2.68 19.25
N PRO A 382 -3.38 -3.14 18.13
CA PRO A 382 -2.19 -2.49 17.58
C PRO A 382 -2.41 -1.05 17.16
N TYR A 383 -3.62 -0.73 16.71
CA TYR A 383 -3.96 0.60 16.24
C TYR A 383 -4.24 1.57 17.38
N ALA A 384 -4.99 1.12 18.40
CA ALA A 384 -5.27 1.93 19.59
C ALA A 384 -3.97 2.37 20.25
N LEU A 385 -3.02 1.45 20.41
CA LEU A 385 -1.69 1.73 20.95
C LEU A 385 -0.88 2.74 20.12
N GLN A 386 -0.90 2.63 18.79
CA GLN A 386 -0.23 3.59 17.91
C GLN A 386 -0.83 5.00 17.99
N ILE A 387 -2.17 5.10 18.09
CA ILE A 387 -2.85 6.40 18.25
C ILE A 387 -2.55 7.00 19.62
N PHE A 388 -2.53 6.19 20.69
CA PHE A 388 -2.11 6.66 22.01
C PHE A 388 -0.68 7.22 21.98
N ALA A 389 0.25 6.49 21.37
CA ALA A 389 1.63 6.93 21.18
C ALA A 389 1.70 8.31 20.48
N GLN A 390 0.91 8.51 19.42
CA GLN A 390 0.82 9.80 18.71
C GLN A 390 0.23 10.92 19.58
N LEU A 391 -0.80 10.65 20.38
CA LEU A 391 -1.40 11.64 21.28
C LEU A 391 -0.42 12.08 22.39
N VAL A 392 0.31 11.13 22.99
CA VAL A 392 1.34 11.39 24.00
C VAL A 392 2.45 12.28 23.43
N ASP A 393 2.83 12.05 22.16
CA ASP A 393 3.84 12.88 21.47
C ASP A 393 3.43 14.34 21.33
N LYS A 394 2.12 14.60 21.15
CA LYS A 394 1.60 15.95 20.94
C LYS A 394 1.33 16.69 22.26
N ILE A 395 0.96 16.01 23.35
CA ILE A 395 0.84 16.59 24.70
C ILE A 395 1.32 15.60 25.79
N PRO A 396 2.50 15.82 26.37
CA PRO A 396 2.98 15.03 27.52
C PRO A 396 2.20 15.23 28.82
N ASN A 397 1.61 16.42 29.02
CA ASN A 397 1.20 16.89 30.35
C ASN A 397 -0.27 16.59 30.73
N GLU A 398 -1.21 16.43 29.78
CA GLU A 398 -2.64 16.18 30.10
C GLU A 398 -2.94 14.70 30.40
N LEU A 399 -2.17 13.77 29.82
CA LEU A 399 -2.16 12.33 30.16
C LEU A 399 -1.71 12.04 31.61
N MET A 400 -1.17 13.06 32.29
CA MET A 400 -0.77 12.98 33.71
C MET A 400 -1.93 13.17 34.68
N THR A 401 -3.06 13.70 34.22
CA THR A 401 -4.24 13.85 35.06
C THR A 401 -4.98 12.50 35.09
N GLU A 402 -5.16 11.93 36.30
CA GLU A 402 -5.97 10.73 36.60
C GLU A 402 -5.33 9.33 36.44
N GLY A 403 -3.99 9.17 36.45
CA GLY A 403 -3.39 7.81 36.52
C GLY A 403 -3.61 6.93 35.28
N ARG A 404 -4.05 7.52 34.17
CA ARG A 404 -4.35 6.85 32.89
C ARG A 404 -3.12 6.20 32.25
N LEU A 405 -1.94 6.77 32.46
CA LEU A 405 -0.66 6.19 32.03
C LEU A 405 -0.37 4.81 32.67
N LEU A 406 -0.77 4.64 33.93
CA LEU A 406 -0.63 3.38 34.66
C LEU A 406 -1.51 2.29 34.05
N GLU A 407 -2.72 2.61 33.61
CA GLU A 407 -3.59 1.67 32.91
C GLU A 407 -2.96 1.21 31.59
N VAL A 408 -2.42 2.14 30.79
CA VAL A 408 -1.74 1.81 29.52
C VAL A 408 -0.51 0.91 29.76
N ILE A 409 0.34 1.22 30.75
CA ILE A 409 1.54 0.43 31.06
C ILE A 409 1.19 -0.95 31.65
N VAL A 410 0.26 -0.99 32.63
CA VAL A 410 -0.15 -2.24 33.29
C VAL A 410 -0.91 -3.15 32.33
N ARG A 411 -1.71 -2.59 31.42
CA ARG A 411 -2.47 -3.39 30.47
C ARG A 411 -1.62 -3.86 29.30
N SER A 412 -0.65 -3.06 28.84
CA SER A 412 0.43 -3.52 27.94
C SER A 412 1.08 -4.81 28.44
N ARG A 413 1.31 -4.95 29.77
CA ARG A 413 1.83 -6.18 30.39
C ARG A 413 0.96 -7.42 30.20
N ARG A 414 -0.37 -7.25 30.15
CA ARG A 414 -1.32 -8.36 29.98
C ARG A 414 -1.27 -8.92 28.54
N LEU A 415 -0.92 -8.11 27.55
CA LEU A 415 -0.82 -8.57 26.16
C LEU A 415 0.46 -9.29 25.83
N LEU A 416 1.55 -9.02 26.55
CA LEU A 416 2.77 -9.82 26.43
C LEU A 416 2.53 -11.32 26.64
N LEU A 417 1.44 -11.66 27.33
CA LEU A 417 1.01 -13.04 27.57
C LEU A 417 0.12 -13.59 26.45
N VAL A 418 -0.37 -12.76 25.53
CA VAL A 418 -1.42 -13.05 24.53
C VAL A 418 -0.98 -12.77 23.08
N SER A 419 -0.22 -11.69 22.80
CA SER A 419 0.21 -11.27 21.45
C SER A 419 1.54 -11.86 21.00
N ARG A 420 1.65 -12.12 19.69
CA ARG A 420 2.85 -12.63 19.00
C ARG A 420 3.72 -11.53 18.34
N THR A 421 3.54 -10.25 18.71
CA THR A 421 4.10 -9.12 17.95
C THR A 421 4.99 -8.21 18.80
N GLU A 422 6.27 -8.58 18.93
CA GLU A 422 7.28 -7.87 19.73
C GLU A 422 7.52 -6.41 19.28
N GLU A 423 7.34 -6.10 17.98
CA GLU A 423 7.63 -4.77 17.40
C GLU A 423 6.72 -3.64 17.91
N LEU A 424 5.41 -3.90 18.03
CA LEU A 424 4.42 -2.93 18.51
C LEU A 424 4.72 -2.51 19.96
N GLU A 425 5.21 -3.45 20.76
CA GLU A 425 5.45 -3.27 22.18
C GLU A 425 6.66 -2.37 22.42
N PHE A 426 7.75 -2.57 21.66
CA PHE A 426 8.88 -1.66 21.66
C PHE A 426 8.48 -0.27 21.17
N TYR A 427 7.63 -0.16 20.16
CA TYR A 427 7.15 1.13 19.66
C TYR A 427 6.40 1.95 20.74
N VAL A 428 5.49 1.32 21.49
CA VAL A 428 4.75 1.99 22.57
C VAL A 428 5.67 2.37 23.72
N LEU A 429 6.51 1.43 24.18
CA LEU A 429 7.43 1.68 25.29
C LEU A 429 8.44 2.77 24.95
N SER A 430 9.00 2.74 23.73
CA SER A 430 9.86 3.79 23.21
C SER A 430 9.13 5.12 23.22
N THR A 431 7.89 5.18 22.72
CA THR A 431 7.13 6.44 22.68
C THR A 431 6.83 6.99 24.07
N VAL A 432 6.44 6.13 25.02
CA VAL A 432 6.20 6.50 26.43
C VAL A 432 7.47 7.04 27.07
N VAL A 433 8.62 6.39 26.86
CA VAL A 433 9.91 6.81 27.43
C VAL A 433 10.43 8.09 26.76
N GLU A 434 10.23 8.25 25.45
CA GLU A 434 10.68 9.42 24.71
C GLU A 434 9.88 10.69 25.03
N ASN A 435 8.60 10.55 25.32
CA ASN A 435 7.68 11.69 25.38
C ASN A 435 7.27 12.09 26.80
N LEU A 436 7.65 11.31 27.83
CA LEU A 436 7.38 11.64 29.22
C LEU A 436 8.66 12.05 29.96
N SER A 437 8.53 12.94 30.94
CA SER A 437 9.67 13.31 31.79
C SER A 437 10.06 12.15 32.73
N CYS A 438 11.35 12.12 33.11
CA CYS A 438 11.87 11.11 34.05
C CYS A 438 11.10 11.07 35.37
N GLU A 439 10.62 12.22 35.85
CA GLU A 439 9.84 12.32 37.09
C GLU A 439 8.56 11.46 37.06
N ILE A 440 7.94 11.35 35.89
CA ILE A 440 6.69 10.60 35.66
C ILE A 440 6.99 9.12 35.41
N ILE A 441 8.09 8.81 34.72
CA ILE A 441 8.45 7.43 34.36
C ILE A 441 8.98 6.67 35.57
N VAL A 442 9.73 7.32 36.46
CA VAL A 442 10.43 6.68 37.59
C VAL A 442 9.52 5.77 38.44
N PRO A 443 8.30 6.19 38.85
CA PRO A 443 7.37 5.34 39.57
C PRO A 443 6.91 4.07 38.82
N HIS A 444 7.05 4.04 37.49
CA HIS A 444 6.59 2.95 36.63
C HIS A 444 7.73 2.14 36.01
N LEU A 445 8.99 2.52 36.21
CA LEU A 445 10.17 1.83 35.68
C LEU A 445 10.18 0.34 36.00
N THR A 446 9.81 -0.05 37.23
CA THR A 446 9.77 -1.47 37.61
C THR A 446 8.78 -2.27 36.76
N ASN A 447 7.64 -1.68 36.40
CA ASN A 447 6.65 -2.31 35.54
C ASN A 447 7.13 -2.37 34.09
N ILE A 448 7.69 -1.28 33.57
CA ILE A 448 8.28 -1.21 32.21
C ILE A 448 9.39 -2.26 32.05
N TRP A 449 10.30 -2.36 33.01
CA TRP A 449 11.35 -3.37 32.98
C TRP A 449 10.80 -4.79 33.12
N SER A 450 9.81 -5.01 34.01
CA SER A 450 9.16 -6.32 34.12
C SER A 450 8.53 -6.76 32.80
N VAL A 451 7.98 -5.83 32.02
CA VAL A 451 7.41 -6.06 30.68
C VAL A 451 8.50 -6.45 29.68
N ILE A 452 9.58 -5.67 29.61
CA ILE A 452 10.71 -5.94 28.70
C ILE A 452 11.35 -7.31 29.00
N PHE A 453 11.55 -7.66 30.28
CA PHE A 453 12.14 -8.95 30.65
C PHE A 453 11.25 -10.15 30.35
N SER A 454 9.93 -10.01 30.43
CA SER A 454 9.03 -11.08 30.01
C SER A 454 9.11 -11.38 28.50
N LEU A 455 9.34 -10.36 27.67
CA LEU A 455 9.49 -10.51 26.21
C LEU A 455 10.77 -11.24 25.83
N LEU A 456 11.85 -10.96 26.55
CA LEU A 456 13.13 -11.60 26.34
C LEU A 456 13.16 -13.07 26.81
N LYS A 457 12.02 -13.65 27.22
CA LYS A 457 11.87 -15.03 27.76
C LYS A 457 12.85 -15.35 28.90
N VAL A 458 13.30 -14.33 29.63
CA VAL A 458 14.20 -14.50 30.78
C VAL A 458 13.36 -15.02 31.95
N ARG A 459 13.34 -16.34 32.15
CA ARG A 459 12.55 -17.03 33.20
C ARG A 459 12.94 -16.68 34.64
N HIS A 460 14.06 -15.99 34.85
CA HIS A 460 14.44 -15.54 36.18
C HIS A 460 13.85 -14.16 36.46
N VAL A 461 12.76 -14.16 37.21
CA VAL A 461 12.21 -12.98 37.89
C VAL A 461 13.32 -12.38 38.74
N VAL A 462 13.97 -11.33 38.24
CA VAL A 462 14.89 -10.55 39.05
C VAL A 462 14.01 -9.71 39.98
N LYS A 463 13.84 -10.17 41.23
CA LYS A 463 13.11 -9.45 42.29
C LYS A 463 13.65 -8.03 42.55
N SER A 464 14.86 -7.73 42.06
CA SER A 464 15.52 -6.43 42.07
C SER A 464 16.34 -6.28 40.78
N VAL A 465 15.80 -5.59 39.79
CA VAL A 465 16.54 -5.28 38.56
C VAL A 465 17.57 -4.20 38.90
N ASN A 466 18.80 -4.60 39.19
CA ASN A 466 19.92 -3.67 39.24
C ASN A 466 20.32 -3.32 37.79
N SER A 467 20.35 -2.04 37.44
CA SER A 467 20.74 -1.55 36.10
C SER A 467 22.07 -2.11 35.62
N PHE A 468 22.99 -2.42 36.54
CA PHE A 468 24.27 -3.07 36.26
C PHE A 468 24.16 -4.49 35.69
N VAL A 469 23.18 -5.28 36.14
CA VAL A 469 22.98 -6.64 35.63
C VAL A 469 22.50 -6.60 34.18
N ILE A 470 21.66 -5.62 33.83
CA ILE A 470 21.19 -5.41 32.46
C ILE A 470 22.36 -5.05 31.54
N LEU A 471 23.18 -4.09 31.97
CA LEU A 471 24.36 -3.66 31.23
C LEU A 471 25.30 -4.83 30.94
N GLN A 472 25.63 -5.60 31.98
CA GLN A 472 26.60 -6.68 31.89
C GLN A 472 26.09 -7.90 31.13
N ALA A 473 24.87 -8.36 31.43
CA ALA A 473 24.37 -9.64 30.93
C ALA A 473 23.61 -9.52 29.60
N PHE A 474 23.08 -8.33 29.27
CA PHE A 474 22.21 -8.16 28.12
C PHE A 474 22.70 -7.09 27.14
N TRP A 475 22.96 -5.86 27.58
CA TRP A 475 23.26 -4.78 26.64
C TRP A 475 24.65 -4.95 26.00
N ILE A 476 25.72 -5.10 26.79
CA ILE A 476 27.09 -5.21 26.26
C ILE A 476 27.24 -6.37 25.25
N PRO A 477 26.81 -7.62 25.54
CA PRO A 477 26.99 -8.73 24.61
C PRO A 477 26.23 -8.57 23.28
N ASN A 478 25.08 -7.89 23.31
CA ASN A 478 24.20 -7.72 22.16
C ASN A 478 24.44 -6.41 21.41
N LEU A 479 25.24 -5.47 21.93
CA LEU A 479 25.50 -4.17 21.32
C LEU A 479 26.02 -4.31 19.88
N LYS A 480 26.90 -5.29 19.65
CA LYS A 480 27.46 -5.61 18.33
C LYS A 480 26.47 -6.25 17.34
N LEU A 481 25.29 -6.69 17.80
CA LEU A 481 24.27 -7.30 16.95
C LEU A 481 23.28 -6.27 16.38
N ILE A 482 23.35 -5.01 16.83
CA ILE A 482 22.44 -3.96 16.40
C ILE A 482 22.69 -3.62 14.94
N SER A 483 21.65 -3.78 14.11
CA SER A 483 21.61 -3.43 12.70
C SER A 483 20.76 -2.17 12.47
N GLY A 484 20.97 -1.48 11.34
CA GLY A 484 20.27 -0.23 11.01
C GLY A 484 21.17 0.99 11.17
N ALA A 485 21.02 2.00 10.30
CA ALA A 485 21.90 3.17 10.30
C ALA A 485 21.65 4.07 11.52
N ILE A 486 20.38 4.30 11.85
CA ILE A 486 19.95 5.17 12.95
C ILE A 486 20.21 4.48 14.29
N GLU A 487 19.88 3.19 14.41
CA GLU A 487 20.03 2.37 15.61
C GLU A 487 21.50 2.21 15.99
N ARG A 488 22.38 1.93 15.02
CA ARG A 488 23.83 1.83 15.27
C ARG A 488 24.43 3.16 15.73
N LYS A 489 24.01 4.26 15.12
CA LYS A 489 24.42 5.62 15.53
C LYS A 489 23.96 5.91 16.96
N LEU A 490 22.69 5.68 17.26
CA LEU A 490 22.12 5.88 18.60
C LEU A 490 22.83 5.02 19.64
N ALA A 491 22.99 3.73 19.37
CA ALA A 491 23.60 2.77 20.30
C ALA A 491 25.09 3.09 20.55
N SER A 492 25.86 3.38 19.50
CA SER A 492 27.29 3.72 19.64
C SER A 492 27.51 5.03 20.40
N VAL A 493 26.77 6.09 20.08
CA VAL A 493 26.87 7.38 20.78
C VAL A 493 26.43 7.25 22.24
N THR A 494 25.32 6.56 22.50
CA THR A 494 24.82 6.38 23.86
C THR A 494 25.79 5.55 24.71
N ALA A 495 26.33 4.47 24.14
CA ALA A 495 27.32 3.64 24.82
C ALA A 495 28.62 4.41 25.08
N THR A 496 29.06 5.25 24.14
CA THR A 496 30.22 6.15 24.31
C THR A 496 29.99 7.14 25.46
N ARG A 497 28.84 7.81 25.50
CA ARG A 497 28.49 8.73 26.60
C ARG A 497 28.47 7.99 27.92
N LEU A 498 27.91 6.77 27.96
CA LEU A 498 27.85 6.00 29.19
C LEU A 498 29.24 5.72 29.78
N ILE A 499 30.21 5.30 28.97
CA ILE A 499 31.57 4.98 29.46
C ILE A 499 32.44 6.22 29.72
N CYS A 500 32.09 7.38 29.13
CA CYS A 500 32.84 8.63 29.29
C CYS A 500 32.26 9.58 30.35
N GLU A 501 30.96 9.55 30.61
CA GLU A 501 30.25 10.53 31.44
C GLU A 501 29.70 9.90 32.73
N SER A 502 29.62 8.57 32.85
CA SER A 502 29.14 7.91 34.06
C SER A 502 30.20 7.84 35.14
N SER A 503 29.99 8.59 36.23
CA SER A 503 30.85 8.55 37.42
C SER A 503 30.95 7.18 38.08
N VAL A 504 29.96 6.30 37.85
CA VAL A 504 29.95 4.94 38.43
C VAL A 504 30.80 3.98 37.61
N LEU A 505 30.87 4.14 36.29
CA LEU A 505 31.69 3.27 35.43
C LEU A 505 33.16 3.66 35.41
N SER A 506 33.49 4.88 35.86
CA SER A 506 34.86 5.35 36.06
C SER A 506 35.53 4.81 37.33
N ASP A 507 34.79 4.09 38.20
CA ASP A 507 35.36 3.41 39.36
C ASP A 507 36.15 2.16 38.91
N ASP A 508 37.38 2.02 39.42
CA ASP A 508 38.30 0.91 39.15
C ASP A 508 37.63 -0.47 39.29
N LYS A 509 36.66 -0.59 40.21
CA LYS A 509 35.87 -1.81 40.44
C LYS A 509 35.14 -2.31 39.18
N TYR A 510 34.79 -1.41 38.26
CA TYR A 510 34.06 -1.73 37.03
C TYR A 510 34.93 -1.70 35.77
N SER A 511 36.26 -1.70 35.91
CA SER A 511 37.22 -1.67 34.79
C SER A 511 36.98 -2.78 33.75
N GLU A 512 36.61 -3.99 34.19
CA GLU A 512 36.27 -5.09 33.29
C GLU A 512 35.01 -4.82 32.47
N LEU A 513 33.97 -4.28 33.11
CA LEU A 513 32.72 -3.92 32.47
C LEU A 513 32.93 -2.79 31.45
N TRP A 514 33.71 -1.78 31.84
CA TRP A 514 34.11 -0.67 30.98
C TRP A 514 34.86 -1.16 29.73
N GLY A 515 35.86 -2.03 29.92
CA GLY A 515 36.66 -2.57 28.81
C GLY A 515 35.86 -3.43 27.84
N ARG A 516 34.97 -4.30 28.33
CA ARG A 516 34.07 -5.10 27.46
C ARG A 516 33.06 -4.25 26.70
N MET A 517 32.58 -3.16 27.31
CA MET A 517 31.69 -2.22 26.64
C MET A 517 32.43 -1.47 25.53
N LEU A 518 33.67 -1.02 25.78
CA LEU A 518 34.53 -0.42 24.78
C LEU A 518 34.76 -1.35 23.57
N ASP A 519 35.08 -2.61 23.83
CA ASP A 519 35.25 -3.65 22.79
C ASP A 519 34.01 -3.81 21.90
N SER A 520 32.83 -3.80 22.52
CA SER A 520 31.56 -3.93 21.82
C SER A 520 31.20 -2.69 20.99
N ILE A 521 31.57 -1.49 21.45
CA ILE A 521 31.40 -0.23 20.69
C ILE A 521 32.27 -0.25 19.44
N ILE A 522 33.55 -0.65 19.57
CA ILE A 522 34.48 -0.73 18.44
C ILE A 522 33.97 -1.73 17.41
N SER A 523 33.50 -2.90 17.87
CA SER A 523 32.91 -3.93 17.02
C SER A 523 31.69 -3.42 16.24
N LEU A 524 30.83 -2.61 16.90
CA LEU A 524 29.66 -2.01 16.26
C LEU A 524 30.04 -0.97 15.19
N LEU A 525 31.01 -0.11 15.49
CA LEU A 525 31.50 0.93 14.58
C LEU A 525 32.32 0.39 13.41
N ALA A 526 32.89 -0.81 13.54
CA ALA A 526 33.66 -1.47 12.49
C ALA A 526 32.79 -2.11 11.39
N GLN A 527 31.47 -2.25 11.60
CA GLN A 527 30.57 -2.84 10.62
C GLN A 527 30.35 -1.92 9.39
N PRO A 528 30.20 -2.48 8.18
CA PRO A 528 29.97 -1.69 6.96
C PRO A 528 28.67 -0.88 7.03
N GLU A 529 28.68 0.31 6.44
CA GLU A 529 27.49 1.16 6.31
C GLU A 529 26.56 0.58 5.24
N GLN A 530 25.37 0.12 5.65
CA GLN A 530 24.30 -0.23 4.72
C GLN A 530 23.46 1.04 4.50
N TYR A 531 23.64 1.66 3.34
CA TYR A 531 22.78 2.76 2.89
C TYR A 531 21.46 2.17 2.39
N PHE A 532 20.36 2.49 3.05
CA PHE A 532 19.02 2.23 2.53
C PHE A 532 18.49 3.51 1.90
N GLU A 533 18.02 3.40 0.65
CA GLU A 533 17.20 4.43 0.03
C GLU A 533 15.87 4.50 0.78
N GLN A 534 15.50 5.69 1.25
CA GLN A 534 14.17 5.92 1.82
C GLN A 534 13.14 5.79 0.70
N GLU A 535 12.37 4.70 0.70
CA GLU A 535 11.16 4.59 -0.12
C GLU A 535 10.14 5.65 0.33
N ASN A 536 10.14 6.79 -0.36
CA ASN A 536 9.02 7.74 -0.33
C ASN A 536 7.89 7.23 -1.27
N GLY A 537 7.48 5.98 -1.09
CA GLY A 537 6.32 5.40 -1.76
C GLY A 537 5.02 6.03 -1.25
N LYS A 538 4.03 6.16 -2.13
CA LYS A 538 2.64 6.46 -1.71
C LYS A 538 2.20 5.42 -0.67
N PRO A 539 1.36 5.78 0.31
CA PRO A 539 0.78 4.79 1.22
C PRO A 539 -0.14 3.86 0.41
N GLU A 540 0.44 2.78 -0.10
CA GLU A 540 -0.24 1.66 -0.71
C GLU A 540 -0.08 0.48 0.26
N LEU A 541 -1.21 -0.16 0.56
CA LEU A 541 -1.23 -1.28 1.49
C LEU A 541 -0.50 -2.48 0.87
N PRO A 542 0.17 -3.31 1.66
CA PRO A 542 0.53 -4.65 1.22
C PRO A 542 -0.75 -5.37 0.74
N GLU A 543 -0.72 -5.99 -0.44
CA GLU A 543 -1.87 -6.63 -1.10
C GLU A 543 -2.51 -7.79 -0.30
N THR A 544 -1.98 -8.12 0.88
CA THR A 544 -2.38 -9.29 1.68
C THR A 544 -2.60 -8.93 3.15
N LEU A 545 -3.60 -8.08 3.44
CA LEU A 545 -4.24 -8.07 4.76
C LEU A 545 -5.19 -9.28 4.88
N GLY A 546 -4.62 -10.48 5.05
CA GLY A 546 -5.38 -11.63 5.50
C GLY A 546 -5.86 -11.44 6.96
N TYR A 547 -6.83 -12.24 7.41
CA TYR A 547 -7.37 -12.31 8.78
C TYR A 547 -6.34 -12.72 9.87
N SER A 548 -5.07 -12.48 9.65
CA SER A 548 -4.05 -12.56 10.69
C SER A 548 -3.97 -11.21 11.39
N ALA A 549 -3.92 -11.22 12.73
CA ALA A 549 -3.57 -10.06 13.55
C ALA A 549 -2.08 -9.68 13.37
N ALA A 550 -1.64 -9.55 12.13
CA ALA A 550 -0.31 -9.07 11.76
C ALA A 550 -0.26 -7.56 12.02
N PHE A 551 0.74 -7.14 12.78
CA PHE A 551 0.98 -5.73 13.06
C PHE A 551 1.10 -4.94 11.75
N THR A 552 0.25 -3.91 11.59
CA THR A 552 0.31 -2.98 10.46
C THR A 552 0.55 -1.58 11.01
N ARG A 553 1.67 -0.96 10.60
CA ARG A 553 2.05 0.39 11.03
C ARG A 553 1.17 1.43 10.34
N LEU A 554 0.65 2.39 11.10
CA LEU A 554 -0.09 3.54 10.59
C LEU A 554 0.90 4.55 10.01
N HIS A 555 0.77 4.85 8.72
CA HIS A 555 1.57 5.81 7.99
C HIS A 555 1.49 7.22 8.59
N TYR A 556 0.29 7.68 8.95
CA TYR A 556 0.11 9.00 9.55
C TYR A 556 0.37 9.04 11.07
N GLY A 557 0.36 7.87 11.73
CA GLY A 557 0.59 7.74 13.18
C GLY A 557 2.06 7.48 13.55
N GLY A 558 2.83 6.85 12.65
CA GLY A 558 4.22 6.53 12.89
C GLY A 558 5.10 7.78 12.90
N LYS A 559 5.87 7.98 13.98
CA LYS A 559 7.07 8.82 13.93
C LYS A 559 7.91 8.29 12.75
N LYS A 560 8.22 9.14 11.77
CA LYS A 560 9.38 8.86 10.89
C LYS A 560 10.56 8.71 11.83
N GLU A 561 11.37 7.66 11.66
CA GLU A 561 12.59 7.47 12.44
C GLU A 561 13.48 8.70 12.25
N ALA A 562 13.32 9.63 13.18
CA ALA A 562 14.00 10.90 13.17
C ALA A 562 15.29 10.68 13.94
N ASP A 563 16.41 10.80 13.23
CA ASP A 563 17.70 10.84 13.88
C ASP A 563 17.66 11.90 15.00
N ARG A 564 17.77 11.45 16.26
CA ARG A 564 17.76 12.31 17.45
C ARG A 564 19.13 12.94 17.69
N LEU A 565 20.15 12.49 16.97
CA LEU A 565 21.55 12.88 17.11
C LEU A 565 22.04 13.57 15.83
N LYS A 566 21.21 14.40 15.19
CA LYS A 566 21.55 15.15 13.96
C LYS A 566 22.81 15.99 14.12
N GLU A 567 23.07 16.48 15.33
CA GLU A 567 24.26 17.26 15.68
C GLU A 567 25.56 16.44 15.54
N ILE A 568 25.47 15.12 15.73
CA ILE A 568 26.61 14.21 15.64
C ILE A 568 26.60 13.58 14.26
N TRP A 569 27.18 14.26 13.27
CA TRP A 569 27.26 13.73 11.90
C TRP A 569 28.11 12.45 11.81
N ASP A 570 29.20 12.41 12.58
CA ASP A 570 30.19 11.35 12.54
C ASP A 570 30.30 10.62 13.91
N PRO A 571 29.68 9.44 14.05
CA PRO A 571 29.74 8.65 15.27
C PRO A 571 31.16 8.16 15.61
N LYS A 572 32.00 7.88 14.61
CA LYS A 572 33.38 7.40 14.80
C LYS A 572 34.25 8.52 15.34
N GLY A 573 34.13 9.72 14.78
CA GLY A 573 34.79 10.92 15.28
C GLY A 573 34.36 11.24 16.72
N PHE A 574 33.05 11.25 16.98
CA PHE A 574 32.53 11.49 18.34
C PHE A 574 33.06 10.50 19.37
N PHE A 575 33.11 9.21 19.03
CA PHE A 575 33.65 8.15 19.88
C PHE A 575 35.11 8.39 20.25
N VAL A 576 35.98 8.59 19.26
CA VAL A 576 37.43 8.73 19.47
C VAL A 576 37.75 10.00 20.26
N THR A 577 37.12 11.13 19.93
CA THR A 577 37.35 12.39 20.65
C THR A 577 36.90 12.30 22.10
N SER A 578 35.79 11.61 22.38
CA SER A 578 35.27 11.43 23.75
C SER A 578 36.19 10.57 24.60
N ILE A 579 36.69 9.45 24.06
CA ILE A 579 37.63 8.57 24.76
C ILE A 579 38.98 9.24 24.97
N SER A 580 39.49 9.97 23.99
CA SER A 580 40.74 10.73 24.12
C SER A 580 40.63 11.80 25.22
N ARG A 581 39.49 12.49 25.32
CA ARG A 581 39.22 13.45 26.40
C ARG A 581 39.17 12.78 27.77
N LEU A 582 38.52 11.63 27.88
CA LEU A 582 38.46 10.86 29.12
C LEU A 582 39.87 10.41 29.54
N SER A 583 40.65 9.83 28.64
CA SER A 583 42.03 9.40 28.89
C SER A 583 42.93 10.57 29.33
N SER A 584 42.81 11.72 28.66
CA SER A 584 43.55 12.94 29.03
C SER A 584 43.20 13.46 30.42
N SER A 585 41.96 13.20 30.88
CA SER A 585 41.49 13.59 32.22
C SER A 585 41.96 12.62 33.32
N SER A 586 42.40 11.41 32.95
CA SER A 586 42.96 10.42 33.88
C SER A 586 44.10 9.63 33.20
N PRO A 587 45.26 10.28 33.01
CA PRO A 587 46.36 9.71 32.22
C PRO A 587 46.86 8.38 32.78
N GLY A 588 47.06 7.39 31.90
CA GLY A 588 47.62 6.08 32.26
C GLY A 588 46.65 5.10 32.95
N GLY A 589 45.41 5.50 33.25
CA GLY A 589 44.41 4.62 33.88
C GLY A 589 43.76 3.63 32.90
N TYR A 590 43.43 4.08 31.68
CA TYR A 590 42.62 3.31 30.73
C TYR A 590 43.44 2.42 29.79
N GLY A 591 44.73 2.72 29.56
CA GLY A 591 45.62 1.90 28.73
C GLY A 591 45.71 0.43 29.16
N PRO A 592 45.97 0.13 30.46
CA PRO A 592 45.99 -1.25 30.97
C PRO A 592 44.65 -1.97 30.83
N VAL A 593 43.53 -1.23 30.99
CA VAL A 593 42.17 -1.76 30.86
C VAL A 593 41.90 -2.16 29.40
N ILE A 594 42.30 -1.32 28.44
CA ILE A 594 42.17 -1.59 27.00
C ILE A 594 42.97 -2.84 26.63
N HIS A 595 44.24 -2.92 27.04
CA HIS A 595 45.09 -4.07 26.72
C HIS A 595 44.54 -5.38 27.29
N LYS A 596 43.87 -5.34 28.45
CA LYS A 596 43.39 -6.53 29.15
C LYS A 596 42.01 -7.02 28.67
N TYR A 597 41.11 -6.12 28.31
CA TYR A 597 39.69 -6.45 28.11
C TYR A 597 39.13 -6.16 26.70
N VAL A 598 39.91 -5.54 25.81
CA VAL A 598 39.54 -5.32 24.40
C VAL A 598 40.26 -6.34 23.52
N ASP A 599 39.59 -6.91 22.53
CA ASP A 599 40.19 -7.88 21.61
C ASP A 599 41.30 -7.23 20.75
N ALA A 600 42.35 -7.98 20.41
CA ALA A 600 43.49 -7.52 19.64
C ALA A 600 43.08 -6.89 18.29
N THR A 601 42.06 -7.45 17.62
CA THR A 601 41.54 -6.87 16.37
C THR A 601 40.90 -5.50 16.61
N ASN A 602 40.16 -5.34 17.71
CA ASN A 602 39.52 -4.08 18.07
C ASN A 602 40.53 -3.06 18.62
N GLN A 603 41.61 -3.50 19.28
CA GLN A 603 42.73 -2.64 19.66
C GLN A 603 43.39 -2.03 18.41
N ALA A 604 43.63 -2.83 17.37
CA ALA A 604 44.16 -2.34 16.09
C ALA A 604 43.19 -1.36 15.40
N ALA A 605 41.88 -1.66 15.39
CA ALA A 605 40.86 -0.77 14.85
C ALA A 605 40.79 0.56 15.62
N LEU A 606 40.90 0.53 16.96
CA LEU A 606 40.94 1.73 17.80
C LEU A 606 42.16 2.59 17.50
N LEU A 607 43.35 1.99 17.32
CA LEU A 607 44.57 2.71 16.94
C LEU A 607 44.44 3.36 15.56
N HIS A 608 43.86 2.65 14.59
CA HIS A 608 43.57 3.20 13.27
C HIS A 608 42.60 4.39 13.35
N LEU A 609 41.53 4.28 14.13
CA LEU A 609 40.58 5.37 14.36
C LEU A 609 41.25 6.57 15.05
N CYS A 610 42.04 6.35 16.11
CA CYS A 610 42.83 7.40 16.78
C CYS A 610 43.75 8.14 15.81
N THR A 611 44.41 7.42 14.90
CA THR A 611 45.29 8.01 13.87
C THR A 611 44.48 8.82 12.86
N THR A 612 43.35 8.28 12.40
CA THR A 612 42.47 8.93 11.42
C THR A 612 41.91 10.27 11.93
N TYR A 613 41.55 10.33 13.22
CA TYR A 613 40.97 11.52 13.86
C TYR A 613 41.99 12.36 14.65
N ASN A 614 43.29 12.09 14.51
CA ASN A 614 44.39 12.79 15.19
C ASN A 614 44.19 12.93 16.71
N CYS A 615 43.78 11.85 17.36
CA CYS A 615 43.53 11.78 18.81
C CYS A 615 44.49 10.77 19.46
N ALA A 616 44.86 11.02 20.72
CA ALA A 616 45.70 10.12 21.51
C ALA A 616 44.98 9.65 22.77
N ILE A 617 45.18 8.37 23.12
CA ILE A 617 44.75 7.80 24.40
C ILE A 617 46.04 7.70 25.23
N VAL A 618 46.12 8.53 26.29
CA VAL A 618 47.31 8.77 27.11
C VAL A 618 47.20 8.09 28.46
#